data_AF-A0A2A8BZB4-F1
#
_entry.id   AF-A0A2A8BZB4-F1
#
_cell.length_a   1.000
_cell.length_b   1.000
_cell.length_c   1.000
_cell.angle_alpha   90.00
_cell.angle_beta   90.00
_cell.angle_gamma   90.00
#
_symmetry.space_group_name_H-M   'P 1'
#
loop_
_entity.id
_entity.type
_entity.pdbx_description
1 polymer ?
#
loop_
_entity_poly.entity_id
_entity_poly.type
_entity_poly.pdbx_seq_one_letter_code
_entity_poly.pdbx_strand_id
1 'polypeptide(L)'
;MGKKKNKKGKKDLIRTMSGKEYLALAKSLDWYVDRTDGSHYLLKHPTLEGLVTLKTTKEYVSGVMKRNYKVLIGERPAKYGGEFQ
;
A
#
# COMPACT_ATOMS: atom_id res chain seq x y z
N MET A 1 -15.69 22.88 -18.50
CA MET A 1 -14.75 22.63 -17.38
C MET A 1 -14.53 21.12 -17.20
N GLY A 2 -13.51 20.54 -17.86
CA GLY A 2 -13.24 19.10 -17.80
C GLY A 2 -12.15 18.77 -16.79
N LYS A 3 -12.51 18.40 -15.55
CA LYS A 3 -11.55 17.84 -14.58
C LYS A 3 -11.23 16.38 -14.96
N LYS A 4 -10.40 16.16 -15.99
CA LYS A 4 -9.74 14.86 -16.21
C LYS A 4 -8.66 14.70 -15.14
N LYS A 5 -9.06 14.01 -14.06
CA LYS A 5 -8.27 13.67 -12.88
C LYS A 5 -6.87 13.17 -13.25
N ASN A 6 -5.85 13.77 -12.62
CA ASN A 6 -4.43 13.37 -12.53
C ASN A 6 -4.21 11.95 -11.95
N LYS A 7 -4.94 10.92 -12.41
CA LYS A 7 -4.74 9.53 -11.97
C LYS A 7 -3.49 8.87 -12.60
N LYS A 8 -2.88 9.47 -13.62
CA LYS A 8 -1.67 8.93 -14.27
C LYS A 8 -0.40 9.18 -13.45
N GLY A 9 -0.20 10.39 -12.91
CA GLY A 9 0.99 10.74 -12.11
C GLY A 9 1.12 9.99 -10.78
N LYS A 10 0.02 9.81 -10.03
CA LYS A 10 0.05 9.05 -8.76
C LYS A 10 0.38 7.56 -8.96
N LYS A 11 -0.06 6.96 -10.08
CA LYS A 11 0.17 5.53 -10.38
C LYS A 11 1.62 5.20 -10.69
N ASP A 12 2.38 6.16 -11.20
CA ASP A 12 3.81 5.99 -11.44
C ASP A 12 4.65 6.35 -10.21
N LEU A 13 4.22 7.33 -9.40
CA LEU A 13 4.86 7.66 -8.12
C LEU A 13 4.96 6.45 -7.19
N ILE A 14 3.88 5.68 -7.04
CA ILE A 14 3.85 4.50 -6.15
C ILE A 14 4.84 3.40 -6.55
N ARG A 15 5.30 3.39 -7.81
CA ARG A 15 6.24 2.39 -8.32
C ARG A 15 7.69 2.70 -7.96
N THR A 16 7.98 3.94 -7.58
CA THR A 16 9.33 4.42 -7.25
C THR A 16 9.48 4.71 -5.75
N MET A 17 8.42 4.54 -4.96
CA MET A 17 8.46 4.78 -3.52
C MET A 17 9.23 3.68 -2.81
N SER A 18 10.14 4.10 -1.93
CA SER A 18 10.72 3.24 -0.91
C SER A 18 9.63 2.72 0.05
N GLY A 19 9.92 1.64 0.75
CA GLY A 19 9.00 1.12 1.77
C GLY A 19 8.69 2.14 2.87
N LYS A 20 9.63 3.02 3.24
CA LYS A 20 9.39 4.10 4.22
C LYS A 20 8.38 5.13 3.70
N GLU A 21 8.52 5.59 2.47
CA GLU A 21 7.58 6.54 1.86
C GLU A 21 6.19 5.92 1.72
N TYR A 22 6.12 4.64 1.38
CA TYR A 22 4.84 3.97 1.24
C TYR A 22 4.16 3.72 2.59
N LEU A 23 4.93 3.45 3.65
CA LEU A 23 4.40 3.40 5.01
C LEU A 23 3.83 4.77 5.43
N ALA A 24 4.51 5.86 5.09
CA ALA A 24 4.01 7.22 5.34
C ALA A 24 2.70 7.49 4.58
N LEU A 25 2.63 7.07 3.30
CA LEU A 25 1.40 7.15 2.51
C LEU A 25 0.26 6.33 3.14
N ALA A 26 0.52 5.09 3.55
CA ALA A 26 -0.48 4.24 4.18
C ALA A 26 -1.04 4.89 5.46
N LYS A 27 -0.17 5.45 6.31
CA LYS A 27 -0.57 6.22 7.50
C LYS A 27 -1.43 7.43 7.17
N SER A 28 -1.14 8.14 6.07
CA SER A 28 -1.97 9.27 5.60
C SER A 28 -3.36 8.86 5.09
N LEU A 29 -3.58 7.55 4.89
CA LEU A 29 -4.84 6.95 4.48
C LEU A 29 -5.48 6.15 5.64
N ASP A 30 -5.15 6.48 6.89
CA ASP A 30 -5.66 5.84 8.10
C ASP A 30 -5.34 4.34 8.24
N TRP A 31 -4.25 3.89 7.62
CA TRP A 31 -3.67 2.58 7.88
C TRP A 31 -2.59 2.64 8.96
N TYR A 32 -2.69 1.77 9.95
CA TYR A 32 -1.80 1.74 11.11
C TYR A 32 -1.07 0.41 11.20
N VAL A 33 0.17 0.44 11.69
CA VAL A 33 0.91 -0.79 11.97
C VAL A 33 0.23 -1.50 13.14
N ASP A 34 -0.33 -2.69 12.88
CA ASP A 34 -0.89 -3.57 13.91
C ASP A 34 0.21 -4.36 14.61
N ARG A 35 1.09 -4.97 13.81
CA ARG A 35 2.21 -5.78 14.29
C ARG A 35 3.36 -5.80 13.30
N THR A 36 4.52 -6.22 13.79
CA THR A 36 5.72 -6.45 13.00
C THR A 36 6.01 -7.94 12.97
N ASP A 37 6.25 -8.49 11.80
CA ASP A 37 6.63 -9.89 11.58
C ASP A 37 7.96 -9.94 10.81
N GLY A 38 9.04 -10.16 11.55
CA GLY A 38 10.41 -10.08 11.05
C GLY A 38 10.70 -8.73 10.40
N SER A 39 11.01 -8.72 9.10
CA SER A 39 11.27 -7.50 8.33
C SER A 39 10.00 -6.82 7.78
N HIS A 40 8.80 -7.28 8.13
CA HIS A 40 7.53 -6.80 7.58
C HIS A 40 6.67 -6.11 8.63
N TYR A 41 6.01 -5.03 8.23
CA TYR A 41 4.91 -4.41 8.95
C TYR A 41 3.59 -4.94 8.42
N LEU A 42 2.69 -5.33 9.31
CA LEU A 42 1.31 -5.63 8.98
C LEU A 42 0.46 -4.41 9.35
N LEU A 43 -0.20 -3.83 8.37
CA LEU A 43 -1.04 -2.66 8.53
C LEU A 43 -2.52 -3.04 8.54
N LYS A 44 -3.30 -2.39 9.40
CA LYS A 44 -4.75 -2.48 9.50
C LYS A 44 -5.41 -1.13 9.27
N HIS A 45 -6.65 -1.16 8.80
CA HIS A 45 -7.53 0.01 8.72
C HIS A 45 -8.71 -0.17 9.67
N PRO A 46 -9.24 0.89 10.30
CA PRO A 46 -10.37 0.78 11.22
C PRO A 46 -11.67 0.32 10.55
N THR A 47 -11.84 0.61 9.25
CA THR A 47 -13.10 0.34 8.51
C THR A 47 -12.94 -0.52 7.26
N LEU A 48 -11.72 -0.68 6.75
CA LEU A 48 -11.48 -1.46 5.53
C LEU A 48 -10.99 -2.84 5.97
N GLU A 49 -11.65 -3.87 5.49
CA GLU A 49 -11.31 -5.24 5.85
C GLU A 49 -9.99 -5.70 5.20
N GLY A 50 -9.14 -6.30 6.04
CA GLY A 50 -7.94 -7.01 5.67
C GLY A 50 -6.63 -6.31 6.07
N LEU A 51 -5.50 -6.96 5.75
CA LEU A 51 -4.17 -6.54 6.18
C LEU A 51 -3.28 -6.23 4.97
N VAL A 52 -2.50 -5.16 5.07
CA VAL A 52 -1.45 -4.82 4.08
C VAL A 52 -0.10 -5.14 4.69
N THR A 53 0.70 -5.96 4.02
CA THR A 53 2.05 -6.29 4.49
C THR A 53 3.10 -5.47 3.75
N LEU A 54 4.06 -4.91 4.50
CA LEU A 54 5.08 -4.00 3.98
C LEU A 54 6.45 -4.23 4.63
N LYS A 55 7.43 -4.65 3.85
CA LYS A 55 8.87 -4.63 4.11
C LYS A 55 9.50 -3.27 3.81
N THR A 56 10.04 -2.58 4.82
CA THR A 56 10.66 -1.25 4.64
C THR A 56 12.02 -1.25 3.97
N THR A 57 12.71 -2.40 3.93
CA THR A 57 14.09 -2.52 3.45
C THR A 57 14.23 -2.91 1.98
N LYS A 58 13.12 -3.20 1.28
CA LYS A 58 13.14 -3.61 -0.13
C LYS A 58 12.70 -2.44 -1.00
N GLU A 59 13.45 -2.15 -2.06
CA GLU A 59 12.91 -1.38 -3.18
C GLU A 59 11.83 -2.21 -3.85
N TYR A 60 10.63 -1.68 -3.90
CA TYR A 60 9.49 -2.46 -4.33
C TYR A 60 9.36 -2.49 -5.84
N VAL A 61 9.41 -3.69 -6.41
CA VAL A 61 9.09 -3.90 -7.83
C VAL A 61 7.60 -3.69 -8.06
N SER A 62 7.29 -2.89 -9.09
CA SER A 62 6.04 -2.15 -9.31
C SER A 62 4.68 -2.88 -9.18
N GLY A 63 4.65 -4.22 -9.23
CA GLY A 63 3.42 -5.01 -9.24
C GLY A 63 2.73 -5.12 -7.87
N VAL A 64 3.51 -5.38 -6.82
CA VAL A 64 2.99 -5.58 -5.45
C VAL A 64 2.45 -4.26 -4.89
N MET A 65 3.18 -3.15 -5.06
CA MET A 65 2.76 -1.83 -4.59
C MET A 65 1.49 -1.33 -5.24
N LYS A 66 1.30 -1.61 -6.54
CA LYS A 66 0.04 -1.30 -7.23
C LYS A 66 -1.14 -2.09 -6.68
N ARG A 67 -0.93 -3.35 -6.29
CA ARG A 67 -1.99 -4.18 -5.67
C ARG A 67 -2.30 -3.68 -4.27
N ASN A 68 -1.27 -3.45 -3.45
CA ASN A 68 -1.43 -2.90 -2.10
C ASN A 68 -2.08 -1.52 -2.14
N TYR A 69 -1.79 -0.68 -3.14
CA TYR A 69 -2.36 0.66 -3.20
C TYR A 69 -3.87 0.63 -3.47
N LYS A 70 -4.32 -0.31 -4.32
CA LYS A 70 -5.77 -0.54 -4.52
C LYS A 70 -6.47 -0.95 -3.24
N VAL A 71 -5.78 -1.70 -2.37
CA VAL A 71 -6.28 -2.03 -1.02
C VAL A 71 -6.30 -0.79 -0.14
N LEU A 72 -5.22 -0.01 -0.10
CA LEU A 72 -5.13 1.20 0.71
C LEU A 72 -6.28 2.20 0.43
N ILE A 73 -6.69 2.33 -0.83
CA ILE A 73 -7.76 3.25 -1.25
C ILE A 73 -9.15 2.59 -1.29
N GLY A 74 -9.29 1.33 -0.86
CA GLY A 74 -10.56 0.59 -0.88
C GLY A 74 -11.08 0.20 -2.27
N GLU A 75 -10.29 0.35 -3.34
CA GLU A 75 -10.65 -0.13 -4.69
C GLU A 75 -10.57 -1.67 -4.80
N ARG A 76 -9.99 -2.36 -3.80
CA ARG A 76 -9.92 -3.83 -3.71
C ARG A 76 -9.95 -4.28 -2.24
N PRO A 77 -10.67 -5.34 -1.87
CA PRO A 77 -10.54 -5.93 -0.54
C PRO A 77 -9.13 -6.47 -0.33
N ALA A 78 -8.58 -6.36 0.89
CA ALA A 78 -7.35 -7.07 1.23
C ALA A 78 -7.67 -8.56 1.32
N LYS A 79 -7.47 -9.29 0.21
CA LYS A 79 -7.35 -10.75 0.29
C LYS A 79 -6.06 -11.04 1.04
N TYR A 80 -6.18 -11.71 2.18
CA TYR A 80 -5.04 -12.35 2.84
C TYR A 80 -4.17 -13.06 1.80
N GLY A 81 -2.85 -12.86 1.87
CA GLY A 81 -1.89 -13.63 1.09
C GLY A 81 -1.78 -13.22 -0.38
N GLY A 82 -1.38 -11.98 -0.65
CA GLY A 82 -0.57 -11.78 -1.86
C GLY A 82 0.74 -12.55 -1.65
N GLU A 83 0.80 -13.75 -2.21
CA GLU A 83 1.89 -14.73 -2.10
C GLU A 83 3.27 -14.09 -1.90
N PHE A 84 3.94 -14.53 -0.84
CA PHE A 84 5.34 -14.26 -0.58
C PHE A 84 6.17 -14.82 -1.74
N GLN A 85 6.92 -13.94 -2.41
CA GLN A 85 8.20 -14.26 -3.04
C GLN A 85 9.26 -13.24 -2.59
#